data_AF-A0AAD0KD52-F1
#
_entry.id   AF-A0AAD0KD52-F1
#
_cell.length_a   1.000
_cell.length_b   1.000
_cell.length_c   1.000
_cell.angle_alpha   90.00
_cell.angle_beta   90.00
_cell.angle_gamma   90.00
#
_symmetry.space_group_name_H-M   'P 1'
#
loop_
_entity.id
_entity.type
_entity.pdbx_description
1 polymer ?
#
loop_
_entity_poly.entity_id
_entity_poly.type
_entity_poly.pdbx_seq_one_letter_code
_entity_poly.pdbx_strand_id
1 'polypeptide(L)'
;MLQYIEEAKQGDRQAFEQIVRHFTPMANAVAFEKLRDYQLAEDAVQEAFTEAFLHLNKLRAVEAFPGWFKAIVVRQCYRILRRKQHPALPYDEAAQATESSFSIADIIEKKETQRLVHESIAALTSNMRIAVQLYYFQGYSLQEIADFLGTSVSVLKKRLFDARRKLKGALPVADVLSVFNHLYEGGKDVLHIVNGDVVGEKLRQGIVKGDVLVWREVYSHGPVFLDPADGDNRAVRAQYLEQTMGIPQREFIENSERQEKILADFHKYEEVVLWFEHDLFDQTMLSYLLHWFSKQKMLTTKLSLLCIGEYPGIKLFRGLGQLSIEQMETLSGTWKLIGAKELEVGQALWEAYVSPNPELLSQRLTTDTSALPFAHDAFRAHLSRFPSTTNGLGIVEQITLEMIHEGIKSPYELFKNVGDQLHILGMGDLQYWHILRKLVQGPYPLLQTHGCNEFPVYNDSVIQFKDCELVLTELGKSVITGNEDWVQKNGSDEWFGGVHLQGLTPRWRWNPLVGVLQERSTEA
;
A
#
# COMPACT_ATOMS: atom_id res chain seq x y z
N MET A 1 28.16 10.72 12.81
CA MET A 1 28.39 12.16 12.52
C MET A 1 28.97 12.92 13.71
N LEU A 2 28.32 12.91 14.89
CA LEU A 2 28.82 13.61 16.09
C LEU A 2 30.25 13.17 16.49
N GLN A 3 30.55 11.87 16.39
CA GLN A 3 31.90 11.33 16.62
C GLN A 3 32.95 11.97 15.69
N TYR A 4 32.69 12.05 14.39
CA TYR A 4 33.61 12.68 13.44
C TYR A 4 33.82 14.17 13.72
N ILE A 5 32.79 14.88 14.19
CA ILE A 5 32.93 16.29 14.60
C ILE A 5 33.86 16.41 15.81
N GLU A 6 33.75 15.50 16.78
CA GLU A 6 34.60 15.51 17.96
C GLU A 6 36.06 15.14 17.64
N GLU A 7 36.28 14.13 16.77
CA GLU A 7 37.61 13.75 16.28
C GLU A 7 38.23 14.87 15.43
N ALA A 8 37.45 15.53 14.56
CA ALA A 8 37.92 16.66 13.77
C ALA A 8 38.29 17.88 14.64
N LYS A 9 37.60 18.11 15.77
CA LYS A 9 38.00 19.14 16.77
C LYS A 9 39.37 18.85 17.38
N GLN A 10 39.77 17.57 17.45
CA GLN A 10 41.07 17.13 17.96
C GLN A 10 42.17 17.15 16.89
N GLY A 11 41.84 17.57 15.66
CA GLY A 11 42.79 17.71 14.56
C GLY A 11 42.81 16.54 13.58
N ASP A 12 41.88 15.58 13.69
CA ASP A 12 41.75 14.48 12.73
C ASP A 12 41.26 14.99 11.37
N ARG A 13 42.15 14.92 10.38
CA ARG A 13 41.86 15.35 9.01
C ARG A 13 40.90 14.40 8.28
N GLN A 14 40.94 13.10 8.55
CA GLN A 14 40.03 12.13 7.94
C GLN A 14 38.61 12.29 8.47
N ALA A 15 38.48 12.57 9.78
CA ALA A 15 37.20 12.89 10.37
C ALA A 15 36.59 14.17 9.75
N PHE A 16 37.42 15.19 9.51
CA PHE A 16 36.96 16.41 8.82
C PHE A 16 36.55 16.15 7.36
N GLU A 17 37.25 15.27 6.65
CA GLU A 17 36.86 14.87 5.30
C GLU A 17 35.46 14.23 5.26
N GLN A 18 35.11 13.40 6.26
CA GLN A 18 33.76 12.84 6.38
C GLN A 18 32.69 13.92 6.62
N ILE A 19 33.01 14.94 7.41
CA ILE A 19 32.13 16.11 7.62
C ILE A 19 31.93 16.86 6.30
N VAL A 20 33.01 17.11 5.55
CA VAL A 20 32.93 17.78 4.24
C VAL A 20 32.03 16.99 3.31
N ARG A 21 32.27 15.69 3.13
CA ARG A 21 31.46 14.82 2.26
C ARG A 21 29.98 14.85 2.65
N HIS A 22 29.68 14.75 3.94
CA HIS A 22 28.31 14.68 4.42
C HIS A 22 27.56 16.02 4.30
N PHE A 23 28.18 17.17 4.58
CA PHE A 23 27.48 18.46 4.58
C PHE A 23 27.55 19.22 3.24
N THR A 24 28.40 18.79 2.30
CA THR A 24 28.56 19.46 1.00
C THR A 24 27.25 19.57 0.23
N PRO A 25 26.46 18.49 0.04
CA PRO A 25 25.20 18.60 -0.69
C PRO A 25 24.16 19.51 0.00
N MET A 26 24.08 19.47 1.34
CA MET A 26 23.23 20.39 2.11
C MET A 26 23.62 21.85 1.92
N ALA A 27 24.92 22.15 2.02
CA ALA A 27 25.47 23.48 1.88
C ALA A 27 25.28 24.02 0.45
N ASN A 28 25.53 23.18 -0.57
CA ASN A 28 25.33 23.54 -1.96
C ASN A 28 23.86 23.84 -2.27
N ALA A 29 22.91 23.05 -1.76
CA ALA A 29 21.48 23.33 -1.96
C ALA A 29 21.07 24.70 -1.40
N VAL A 30 21.57 25.06 -0.21
CA VAL A 30 21.31 26.37 0.41
C VAL A 30 22.03 27.52 -0.31
N ALA A 31 23.28 27.30 -0.73
CA ALA A 31 24.09 28.31 -1.41
C ALA A 31 23.55 28.61 -2.82
N PHE A 32 23.25 27.56 -3.59
CA PHE A 32 22.66 27.68 -4.92
C PHE A 32 21.31 28.37 -4.90
N GLU A 33 20.49 28.10 -3.89
CA GLU A 33 19.20 28.77 -3.72
C GLU A 33 19.34 30.29 -3.51
N LYS A 34 20.45 30.73 -2.93
CA LYS A 34 20.76 32.15 -2.69
C LYS A 34 21.47 32.83 -3.86
N LEU A 35 22.38 32.12 -4.52
CA LEU A 35 23.28 32.69 -5.53
C LEU A 35 22.80 32.48 -6.96
N ARG A 36 21.99 31.45 -7.22
CA ARG A 36 21.49 31.05 -8.56
C ARG A 36 22.60 30.80 -9.58
N ASP A 37 23.79 30.47 -9.10
CA ASP A 37 25.01 30.29 -9.89
C ASP A 37 25.80 29.14 -9.25
N TYR A 38 26.04 28.08 -10.03
CA TYR A 38 26.66 26.85 -9.52
C TYR A 38 28.10 27.08 -9.07
N GLN A 39 28.89 27.81 -9.86
CA GLN A 39 30.29 28.07 -9.56
C GLN A 39 30.41 28.91 -8.29
N LEU A 40 29.59 29.96 -8.16
CA LEU A 40 29.61 30.79 -6.97
C LEU A 40 29.08 30.07 -5.73
N ALA A 41 28.13 29.14 -5.89
CA ALA A 41 27.67 28.30 -4.81
C ALA A 41 28.77 27.37 -4.30
N GLU A 42 29.49 26.73 -5.22
CA GLU A 42 30.63 25.87 -4.88
C GLU A 42 31.74 26.67 -4.17
N ASP A 43 32.11 27.83 -4.71
CA ASP A 43 33.10 28.73 -4.09
C ASP A 43 32.67 29.13 -2.67
N ALA A 44 31.40 29.50 -2.47
CA ALA A 44 30.86 29.86 -1.15
C ALA A 44 30.97 28.71 -0.14
N VAL A 45 30.72 27.48 -0.60
CA VAL A 45 30.77 26.27 0.23
C VAL A 45 32.20 25.89 0.55
N GLN A 46 33.13 25.98 -0.39
CA GLN A 46 34.55 25.77 -0.15
C GLN A 46 35.12 26.78 0.86
N GLU A 47 34.77 28.06 0.72
CA GLU A 47 35.14 29.11 1.68
C GLU A 47 34.52 28.84 3.07
N ALA A 48 33.27 28.36 3.11
CA ALA A 48 32.60 28.02 4.36
C ALA A 48 33.26 26.83 5.06
N PHE A 49 33.67 25.78 4.34
CA PHE A 49 34.40 24.66 4.92
C PHE A 49 35.79 25.07 5.40
N THR A 50 36.48 25.94 4.67
CA THR A 50 37.77 26.49 5.11
C THR A 50 37.62 27.26 6.42
N GLU A 51 36.60 28.11 6.52
CA GLU A 51 36.28 28.84 7.76
C GLU A 51 35.86 27.90 8.90
N ALA A 52 35.05 26.88 8.59
CA ALA A 52 34.63 25.87 9.55
C ALA A 52 35.85 25.11 10.10
N PHE A 53 36.78 24.70 9.26
CA PHE A 53 38.02 24.02 9.66
C PHE A 53 38.85 24.87 10.64
N LEU A 54 39.05 26.15 10.32
CA LEU A 54 39.83 27.07 11.14
C LEU A 54 39.19 27.41 12.50
N HIS A 55 37.87 27.24 12.62
CA HIS A 55 37.11 27.65 13.81
C HIS A 55 36.36 26.50 14.48
N LEU A 56 36.59 25.26 14.04
CA LEU A 56 35.90 24.08 14.55
C LEU A 56 36.11 23.90 16.06
N ASN A 57 37.32 24.21 16.54
CA ASN A 57 37.69 24.18 17.96
C ASN A 57 36.91 25.17 18.84
N LYS A 58 36.25 26.19 18.26
CA LYS A 58 35.40 27.15 18.99
C LYS A 58 33.96 26.67 19.16
N LEU A 59 33.58 25.54 18.54
CA LEU A 59 32.25 24.97 18.66
C LEU A 59 32.04 24.36 20.06
N ARG A 60 31.11 24.95 20.84
CA ARG A 60 30.83 24.55 22.23
C ARG A 60 30.14 23.20 22.35
N ALA A 61 29.25 22.89 21.43
CA ALA A 61 28.45 21.66 21.41
C ALA A 61 28.45 21.08 19.99
N VAL A 62 28.79 19.81 19.84
CA VAL A 62 28.94 19.16 18.53
C VAL A 62 27.61 19.05 17.78
N GLU A 63 26.51 18.96 18.52
CA GLU A 63 25.14 18.92 18.02
C GLU A 63 24.74 20.23 17.34
N ALA A 64 25.38 21.34 17.70
CA ALA A 64 25.12 22.65 17.08
C ALA A 64 25.80 22.81 15.72
N PHE A 65 26.65 21.85 15.31
CA PHE A 65 27.43 21.95 14.07
C PHE A 65 26.56 22.21 12.82
N PRO A 66 25.45 21.50 12.55
CA PRO A 66 24.67 21.69 11.32
C PRO A 66 24.16 23.14 11.18
N GLY A 67 23.54 23.67 12.24
CA GLY A 67 23.02 25.04 12.26
C GLY A 67 24.14 26.10 12.25
N TRP A 68 25.24 25.83 12.95
CA TRP A 68 26.43 26.69 12.95
C TRP A 68 27.06 26.76 11.56
N PHE A 69 27.29 25.62 10.91
CA PHE A 69 27.89 25.52 9.58
C PHE A 69 26.99 26.18 8.52
N LYS A 70 25.68 25.94 8.56
CA LYS A 70 24.71 26.64 7.70
C LYS A 70 24.81 28.16 7.83
N ALA A 71 25.03 28.69 9.04
CA ALA A 71 25.22 30.14 9.22
C ALA A 71 26.50 30.65 8.54
N ILE A 72 27.58 29.87 8.54
CA ILE A 72 28.82 30.18 7.80
C ILE A 72 28.55 30.22 6.29
N VAL A 73 27.90 29.19 5.75
CA VAL A 73 27.54 29.10 4.32
C VAL A 73 26.71 30.31 3.88
N VAL A 74 25.68 30.66 4.65
CA VAL A 74 24.82 31.82 4.35
C VAL A 74 25.61 33.13 4.40
N ARG A 75 26.53 33.28 5.35
CA ARG A 75 27.41 34.45 5.44
C ARG A 75 28.33 34.57 4.23
N GLN A 76 28.92 33.48 3.75
CA GLN A 76 29.75 33.48 2.54
C GLN A 76 28.95 33.82 1.28
N CYS A 77 27.73 33.31 1.14
CA CYS A 77 26.83 33.71 0.05
C CYS A 77 26.59 35.23 0.04
N TYR A 78 26.29 35.84 1.20
CA TYR A 78 26.11 37.29 1.30
C TYR A 78 27.41 38.08 1.08
N ARG A 79 28.59 37.48 1.30
CA ARG A 79 29.88 38.09 0.99
C ARG A 79 30.08 38.19 -0.52
N ILE A 80 29.79 37.11 -1.25
CA ILE A 80 29.85 37.06 -2.72
C ILE A 80 28.84 38.02 -3.34
N LEU A 81 27.58 38.04 -2.87
CA LEU A 81 26.56 38.98 -3.36
C LEU A 81 26.95 40.45 -3.17
N ARG A 82 27.58 40.79 -2.03
CA ARG A 82 28.11 42.14 -1.78
C ARG A 82 29.29 42.49 -2.68
N ARG A 83 30.17 41.53 -3.00
CA ARG A 83 31.27 41.74 -3.96
C ARG A 83 30.75 41.95 -5.40
N LYS A 84 29.71 41.23 -5.82
CA LYS A 84 29.05 41.41 -7.13
C LYS A 84 28.39 42.78 -7.32
N GLN A 85 28.01 43.47 -6.23
CA GLN A 85 27.46 44.83 -6.29
C GLN A 85 28.53 45.91 -6.58
N HIS A 86 29.81 45.57 -6.50
CA HIS A 86 30.91 46.44 -6.94
C HIS A 86 31.35 45.99 -8.35
N PRO A 87 31.26 46.85 -9.39
CA PRO A 87 31.49 46.42 -10.75
C PRO A 87 32.97 46.12 -11.00
N ALA A 88 33.27 44.87 -11.35
CA ALA A 88 34.52 44.48 -11.99
C ALA A 88 34.24 44.31 -13.50
N LEU A 89 35.15 44.84 -14.32
CA LEU A 89 35.08 44.91 -15.79
C LEU A 89 35.07 43.51 -16.46
N PRO A 90 34.45 43.35 -17.65
CA PRO A 90 34.28 42.05 -18.29
C PRO A 90 35.52 41.64 -19.11
N TYR A 91 35.81 40.34 -19.13
CA TYR A 91 36.66 39.67 -20.11
C TYR A 91 35.89 38.47 -20.68
N ASP A 92 36.00 38.31 -22.01
CA ASP A 92 35.11 37.51 -22.86
C ASP A 92 35.45 36.01 -22.95
N GLU A 93 34.39 35.27 -23.26
CA GLU A 93 34.27 33.94 -23.90
C GLU A 93 35.04 32.71 -23.38
N ALA A 94 34.29 31.65 -23.05
CA ALA A 94 34.05 30.52 -23.97
C ALA A 94 33.22 29.41 -23.29
N ALA A 95 32.02 29.14 -23.78
CA ALA A 95 31.28 27.92 -23.43
C ALA A 95 31.21 27.01 -24.65
N GLN A 96 31.99 25.93 -24.61
CA GLN A 96 31.91 24.83 -25.57
C GLN A 96 30.66 23.98 -25.31
N ALA A 97 29.94 23.69 -26.37
CA ALA A 97 28.95 22.63 -26.43
C ALA A 97 29.62 21.30 -26.79
N THR A 98 29.14 20.20 -26.22
CA THR A 98 29.25 18.89 -26.86
C THR A 98 28.02 18.05 -26.51
N GLU A 99 27.22 17.76 -27.53
CA GLU A 99 26.18 16.74 -27.52
C GLU A 99 26.81 15.34 -27.60
N SER A 100 26.07 14.33 -27.14
CA SER A 100 26.28 12.94 -27.57
C SER A 100 24.93 12.23 -27.70
N SER A 101 24.81 11.54 -28.83
CA SER A 101 23.62 11.00 -29.50
C SER A 101 22.94 9.82 -28.78
N PHE A 102 21.60 9.83 -28.74
CA PHE A 102 20.74 8.64 -28.72
C PHE A 102 19.50 8.89 -29.64
N SER A 103 18.69 7.85 -29.90
CA SER A 103 17.57 7.82 -30.86
C SER A 103 16.48 8.88 -30.61
N ILE A 104 15.99 9.55 -31.68
CA ILE A 104 15.18 10.78 -31.67
C ILE A 104 13.77 10.59 -31.10
N ALA A 105 13.17 9.40 -31.18
CA ALA A 105 11.79 9.19 -30.72
C ALA A 105 11.65 8.98 -29.20
N ASP A 106 12.60 8.29 -28.56
CA ASP A 106 12.58 8.02 -27.11
C ASP A 106 13.20 9.16 -26.27
N ILE A 107 13.97 10.06 -26.90
CA ILE A 107 14.58 11.23 -26.24
C ILE A 107 13.58 12.35 -26.03
N ILE A 108 12.63 12.53 -26.95
CA ILE A 108 11.65 13.63 -26.88
C ILE A 108 10.74 13.43 -25.67
N GLU A 109 10.26 12.20 -25.44
CA GLU A 109 9.39 11.85 -24.31
C GLU A 109 10.12 12.00 -22.96
N LYS A 110 11.38 11.55 -22.84
CA LYS A 110 12.19 11.72 -21.61
C LYS A 110 12.61 13.17 -21.35
N LYS A 111 12.94 13.96 -22.38
CA LYS A 111 13.32 15.39 -22.21
C LYS A 111 12.12 16.25 -21.80
N GLU A 112 10.93 15.97 -22.32
CA GLU A 112 9.73 16.73 -21.98
C GLU A 112 9.31 16.46 -20.54
N THR A 113 9.31 15.20 -20.10
CA THR A 113 9.06 14.84 -18.70
C THR A 113 10.14 15.39 -17.75
N GLN A 114 11.43 15.27 -18.09
CA GLN A 114 12.52 15.84 -17.27
C GLN A 114 12.47 17.37 -17.21
N ARG A 115 12.12 18.04 -18.30
CA ARG A 115 11.95 19.50 -18.36
C ARG A 115 10.75 19.94 -17.52
N LEU A 116 9.60 19.27 -17.64
CA LEU A 116 8.41 19.54 -16.84
C LEU A 116 8.67 19.32 -15.34
N VAL A 117 9.41 18.28 -14.97
CA VAL A 117 9.85 18.05 -13.58
C VAL A 117 10.76 19.18 -13.10
N HIS A 118 11.74 19.58 -13.89
CA HIS A 118 12.67 20.66 -13.53
C HIS A 118 11.95 22.01 -13.40
N GLU A 119 11.05 22.33 -14.32
CA GLU A 119 10.20 23.53 -14.29
C GLU A 119 9.24 23.51 -13.09
N SER A 120 8.63 22.36 -12.77
CA SER A 120 7.72 22.21 -11.63
C SER A 120 8.45 22.33 -10.28
N ILE A 121 9.67 21.81 -10.18
CA ILE A 121 10.55 21.99 -9.01
C ILE A 121 11.04 23.44 -8.91
N ALA A 122 11.31 24.09 -10.05
CA ALA A 122 11.62 25.52 -10.11
C ALA A 122 10.43 26.40 -9.70
N ALA A 123 9.18 25.95 -9.89
CA ALA A 123 7.98 26.66 -9.42
C ALA A 123 7.74 26.54 -7.91
N LEU A 124 8.44 25.64 -7.20
CA LEU A 124 8.33 25.51 -5.75
C LEU A 124 8.90 26.74 -5.03
N THR A 125 8.36 27.02 -3.84
CA THR A 125 8.97 28.03 -2.97
C THR A 125 10.37 27.58 -2.55
N SER A 126 11.27 28.53 -2.28
CA SER A 126 12.66 28.30 -1.88
C SER A 126 12.82 27.20 -0.82
N ASN A 127 12.02 27.27 0.25
CA ASN A 127 12.06 26.32 1.35
C ASN A 127 11.51 24.93 0.99
N MET A 128 10.55 24.86 0.07
CA MET A 128 10.01 23.60 -0.45
C MET A 128 11.01 22.93 -1.40
N ARG A 129 11.66 23.72 -2.26
CA ARG A 129 12.67 23.23 -3.21
C ARG A 129 13.89 22.67 -2.49
N ILE A 130 14.42 23.38 -1.49
CA ILE A 130 15.53 22.86 -0.67
C ILE A 130 15.09 21.57 0.04
N ALA A 131 13.89 21.53 0.62
CA ALA A 131 13.40 20.32 1.28
C ALA A 131 13.30 19.14 0.31
N VAL A 132 12.74 19.35 -0.88
CA VAL A 132 12.64 18.33 -1.93
C VAL A 132 14.03 17.89 -2.41
N GLN A 133 14.94 18.82 -2.67
CA GLN A 133 16.31 18.52 -3.09
C GLN A 133 17.03 17.66 -2.04
N LEU A 134 17.01 18.06 -0.77
CA LEU A 134 17.74 17.37 0.27
C LEU A 134 17.13 16.01 0.63
N TYR A 135 15.80 15.94 0.65
CA TYR A 135 15.11 14.70 1.03
C TYR A 135 15.08 13.69 -0.11
N TYR A 136 14.66 14.10 -1.31
CA TYR A 136 14.43 13.17 -2.42
C TYR A 136 15.64 12.97 -3.34
N PHE A 137 16.51 13.98 -3.51
CA PHE A 137 17.65 13.88 -4.44
C PHE A 137 18.99 13.60 -3.74
N GLN A 138 19.07 13.84 -2.43
CA GLN A 138 20.32 13.68 -1.66
C GLN A 138 20.17 12.70 -0.49
N GLY A 139 18.97 12.14 -0.27
CA GLY A 139 18.76 11.03 0.66
C GLY A 139 18.87 11.36 2.15
N TYR A 140 18.88 12.64 2.54
CA TYR A 140 19.02 13.01 3.95
C TYR A 140 17.75 12.71 4.75
N SER A 141 17.92 12.29 6.00
CA SER A 141 16.80 12.12 6.91
C SER A 141 16.13 13.45 7.26
N LEU A 142 14.85 13.41 7.62
CA LEU A 142 14.11 14.59 8.05
C LEU A 142 14.77 15.30 9.24
N GLN A 143 15.41 14.54 10.14
CA GLN A 143 16.10 15.08 11.30
C GLN A 143 17.35 15.86 10.88
N GLU A 144 18.19 15.28 10.01
CA GLU A 144 19.40 15.92 9.49
C GLU A 144 19.08 17.22 8.74
N ILE A 145 18.04 17.21 7.91
CA ILE A 145 17.58 18.40 7.19
C ILE A 145 17.02 19.45 8.16
N ALA A 146 16.22 19.03 9.15
CA ALA A 146 15.64 19.91 10.15
C ALA A 146 16.74 20.63 10.96
N ASP A 147 17.74 19.88 11.42
CA ASP A 147 18.87 20.39 12.19
C ASP A 147 19.72 21.36 11.36
N PHE A 148 20.00 21.01 10.10
CA PHE A 148 20.77 21.86 9.20
C PHE A 148 20.01 23.14 8.81
N LEU A 149 18.71 23.05 8.52
CA LEU A 149 17.90 24.21 8.14
C LEU A 149 17.52 25.08 9.36
N GLY A 150 17.61 24.55 10.57
CA GLY A 150 17.18 25.20 11.81
C GLY A 150 15.64 25.31 11.89
N THR A 151 14.94 24.23 11.54
CA THR A 151 13.47 24.13 11.56
C THR A 151 13.04 22.87 12.31
N SER A 152 11.77 22.75 12.71
CA SER A 152 11.27 21.48 13.25
C SER A 152 10.98 20.46 12.15
N VAL A 153 11.11 19.16 12.47
CA VAL A 153 10.72 18.05 11.58
C VAL A 153 9.26 18.16 11.13
N SER A 154 8.36 18.61 12.01
CA SER A 154 6.95 18.84 11.67
C SER A 154 6.77 19.91 10.58
N VAL A 155 7.50 21.03 10.67
CA VAL A 155 7.48 22.07 9.63
C VAL A 155 8.08 21.55 8.32
N LEU A 156 9.12 20.71 8.38
CA LEU A 156 9.73 20.10 7.20
C LEU A 156 8.78 19.08 6.52
N LYS A 157 8.11 18.22 7.28
CA LYS A 157 7.06 17.30 6.79
C LYS A 157 5.96 18.07 6.05
N LYS A 158 5.49 19.18 6.65
CA LYS A 158 4.49 20.07 6.01
C LYS A 158 5.01 20.66 4.70
N ARG A 159 6.26 21.13 4.65
CA ARG A 159 6.86 21.67 3.41
C ARG A 159 6.96 20.62 2.31
N LEU A 160 7.35 19.39 2.65
CA LEU A 160 7.41 18.29 1.69
C LEU A 160 6.01 17.88 1.20
N PHE A 161 5.02 17.88 2.10
CA PHE A 161 3.62 17.65 1.73
C PHE A 161 3.09 18.72 0.77
N ASP A 162 3.28 20.00 1.10
CA ASP A 162 2.86 21.12 0.26
C ASP A 162 3.59 21.12 -1.10
N ALA A 163 4.87 20.72 -1.11
CA ALA A 163 5.63 20.53 -2.33
C ALA A 163 5.04 19.43 -3.20
N ARG A 164 4.79 18.23 -2.64
CA ARG A 164 4.15 17.11 -3.36
C ARG A 164 2.79 17.50 -3.93
N ARG A 165 1.96 18.21 -3.15
CA ARG A 165 0.65 18.68 -3.60
C ARG A 165 0.75 19.65 -4.77
N LYS A 166 1.73 20.57 -4.75
CA LYS A 166 1.99 21.48 -5.88
C LYS A 166 2.50 20.75 -7.11
N LEU A 167 3.39 19.78 -6.93
CA LEU A 167 3.93 18.97 -8.03
C LEU A 167 2.85 18.07 -8.66
N LYS A 168 1.94 17.49 -7.86
CA LYS A 168 0.80 16.69 -8.33
C LYS A 168 -0.19 17.49 -9.19
N GLY A 169 -0.25 18.81 -9.02
CA GLY A 169 -1.08 19.70 -9.85
C GLY A 169 -0.43 20.10 -11.18
N ALA A 170 0.88 19.87 -11.34
CA ALA A 170 1.66 20.31 -12.51
C ALA A 170 2.19 19.14 -13.37
N LEU A 171 2.14 17.90 -12.86
CA LEU A 171 2.68 16.71 -13.51
C LEU A 171 1.64 15.57 -13.51
N PRO A 172 1.59 14.71 -14.55
CA PRO A 172 0.80 13.48 -14.54
C PRO A 172 1.21 12.57 -13.37
N VAL A 173 0.22 12.01 -12.64
CA VAL A 173 0.42 11.27 -11.38
C VAL A 173 1.37 10.07 -11.54
N ALA A 174 1.40 9.44 -12.72
CA ALA A 174 2.27 8.31 -13.04
C ALA A 174 3.76 8.71 -13.15
N ASP A 175 4.07 9.92 -13.62
CA ASP A 175 5.45 10.41 -13.81
C ASP A 175 6.06 10.98 -12.53
N VAL A 176 5.22 11.55 -11.65
CA VAL A 176 5.64 12.02 -10.32
C VAL A 176 6.21 10.84 -9.54
N LEU A 177 5.44 9.76 -9.41
CA LEU A 177 5.84 8.60 -8.62
C LEU A 177 7.03 7.85 -9.24
N SER A 178 7.11 7.75 -10.58
CA SER A 178 8.23 7.08 -11.25
C SER A 178 9.55 7.85 -11.07
N VAL A 179 9.52 9.19 -11.14
CA VAL A 179 10.70 10.05 -10.95
C VAL A 179 11.16 10.07 -9.49
N PHE A 180 10.25 10.03 -8.52
CA PHE A 180 10.59 10.01 -7.10
C PHE A 180 11.05 8.63 -6.58
N ASN A 181 10.63 7.53 -7.22
CA ASN A 181 11.02 6.18 -6.82
C ASN A 181 12.44 5.77 -7.30
N HIS A 182 13.04 6.46 -8.27
CA HIS A 182 14.36 6.10 -8.83
C HIS A 182 15.56 6.81 -8.18
N LEU A 183 15.36 7.74 -7.25
CA LEU A 183 16.42 8.68 -6.80
C LEU A 183 16.74 8.66 -5.30
N TYR A 184 16.27 7.67 -4.54
CA TYR A 184 16.50 7.58 -3.09
C TYR A 184 17.47 6.44 -2.72
N GLU A 185 18.69 6.80 -2.29
CA GLU A 185 19.59 5.95 -1.51
C GLU A 185 19.64 6.53 -0.07
N GLY A 186 18.94 5.90 0.87
CA GLY A 186 18.88 6.42 2.24
C GLY A 186 17.97 5.67 3.21
N GLY A 187 18.05 4.34 3.17
CA GLY A 187 17.36 3.43 4.08
C GLY A 187 17.20 2.04 3.49
N LYS A 188 18.31 1.38 3.10
CA LYS A 188 18.37 -0.08 3.08
C LYS A 188 17.93 -0.49 4.50
N ASP A 189 16.86 -1.24 4.74
CA ASP A 189 16.84 -2.68 4.62
C ASP A 189 15.44 -3.30 4.86
N VAL A 190 14.33 -2.56 4.68
CA VAL A 190 12.97 -3.09 5.00
C VAL A 190 12.03 -3.08 3.80
N LEU A 191 11.32 -4.19 3.58
CA LEU A 191 10.17 -4.29 2.67
C LEU A 191 8.88 -4.34 3.48
N HIS A 192 7.99 -3.38 3.27
CA HIS A 192 6.64 -3.39 3.83
C HIS A 192 5.66 -3.94 2.80
N ILE A 193 5.05 -5.08 3.09
CA ILE A 193 3.98 -5.67 2.28
C ILE A 193 2.65 -5.36 2.96
N VAL A 194 1.74 -4.71 2.23
CA VAL A 194 0.47 -4.23 2.78
C VAL A 194 -0.71 -4.61 1.89
N ASN A 195 -1.89 -4.72 2.50
CA ASN A 195 -3.15 -4.73 1.78
C ASN A 195 -3.66 -3.29 1.55
N GLY A 196 -4.16 -3.01 0.35
CA GLY A 196 -4.86 -1.75 0.01
C GLY A 196 -3.97 -0.55 -0.35
N ASP A 197 -4.37 0.16 -1.41
CA ASP A 197 -3.67 1.35 -1.90
C ASP A 197 -3.62 2.48 -0.90
N VAL A 198 -4.74 2.73 -0.22
CA VAL A 198 -4.85 3.82 0.76
C VAL A 198 -3.82 3.66 1.88
N VAL A 199 -3.59 2.42 2.34
CA VAL A 199 -2.59 2.10 3.35
C VAL A 199 -1.20 2.31 2.78
N GLY A 200 -0.91 1.73 1.61
CA GLY A 200 0.38 1.86 0.95
C GLY A 200 0.77 3.32 0.65
N GLU A 201 -0.17 4.13 0.17
CA GLU A 201 0.04 5.57 -0.07
C GLU A 201 0.34 6.34 1.20
N LYS A 202 -0.38 6.07 2.30
CA LYS A 202 -0.10 6.71 3.59
C LYS A 202 1.25 6.27 4.15
N LEU A 203 1.61 4.99 4.05
CA LEU A 203 2.92 4.51 4.49
C LEU A 203 4.08 5.21 3.77
N ARG A 204 3.94 5.39 2.45
CA ARG A 204 4.89 6.14 1.61
C ARG A 204 5.01 7.64 1.96
N GLN A 205 4.12 8.18 2.79
CA GLN A 205 4.22 9.58 3.25
C GLN A 205 5.25 9.79 4.38
N GLY A 206 6.10 8.80 4.64
CA GLY A 206 7.18 8.86 5.63
C GLY A 206 6.77 8.33 7.00
N ILE A 207 5.72 7.50 7.06
CA ILE A 207 5.32 6.75 8.26
C ILE A 207 6.34 5.64 8.53
N VAL A 208 6.78 4.97 7.48
CA VAL A 208 7.78 3.90 7.51
C VAL A 208 8.98 4.24 6.62
N LYS A 209 10.09 3.56 6.86
CA LYS A 209 11.29 3.61 6.01
C LYS A 209 11.39 2.30 5.23
N GLY A 210 11.73 2.37 3.95
CA GLY A 210 11.91 1.19 3.10
C GLY A 210 10.91 1.12 1.95
N ASP A 211 10.95 0.02 1.21
CA ASP A 211 10.09 -0.20 0.06
C ASP A 211 8.68 -0.59 0.52
N VAL A 212 7.64 -0.09 -0.17
CA VAL A 212 6.24 -0.43 0.12
C VAL A 212 5.63 -1.15 -1.08
N LEU A 213 5.36 -2.44 -0.90
CA LEU A 213 4.65 -3.29 -1.84
C LEU A 213 3.19 -3.41 -1.42
N VAL A 214 2.27 -2.91 -2.25
CA VAL A 214 0.84 -3.19 -2.09
C VAL A 214 0.57 -4.53 -2.76
N TRP A 215 0.14 -5.52 -1.99
CA TRP A 215 -0.19 -6.85 -2.50
C TRP A 215 -1.59 -6.82 -3.11
N ARG A 216 -1.67 -6.87 -4.44
CA ARG A 216 -2.92 -6.66 -5.20
C ARG A 216 -3.57 -7.98 -5.55
N GLU A 217 -4.24 -8.54 -4.56
CA GLU A 217 -4.95 -9.80 -4.68
C GLU A 217 -6.35 -9.67 -4.04
N VAL A 218 -7.23 -10.62 -4.31
CA VAL A 218 -8.54 -10.78 -3.70
C VAL A 218 -8.76 -12.29 -3.44
N TYR A 219 -7.93 -12.92 -2.61
CA TYR A 219 -7.99 -14.38 -2.39
C TYR A 219 -9.31 -14.82 -1.74
N SER A 220 -10.05 -13.90 -1.14
CA SER A 220 -11.40 -14.13 -0.65
C SER A 220 -12.44 -14.33 -1.76
N HIS A 221 -12.10 -14.11 -3.03
CA HIS A 221 -13.02 -14.21 -4.18
C HIS A 221 -12.47 -15.06 -5.33
N GLY A 222 -13.34 -15.86 -5.94
CA GLY A 222 -13.02 -16.68 -7.11
C GLY A 222 -12.16 -17.92 -6.82
N PRO A 223 -11.72 -18.62 -7.88
CA PRO A 223 -10.91 -19.82 -7.74
C PRO A 223 -9.54 -19.45 -7.15
N VAL A 224 -9.15 -20.16 -6.11
CA VAL A 224 -7.84 -20.00 -5.47
C VAL A 224 -7.09 -21.31 -5.54
N PHE A 225 -5.84 -21.22 -5.96
CA PHE A 225 -4.97 -22.36 -6.19
C PHE A 225 -3.82 -22.38 -5.19
N LEU A 226 -3.32 -23.57 -4.89
CA LEU A 226 -2.19 -23.75 -3.97
C LEU A 226 -0.97 -22.94 -4.42
N ASP A 227 -0.65 -23.00 -5.72
CA ASP A 227 0.34 -22.17 -6.37
C ASP A 227 -0.32 -21.35 -7.49
N PRO A 228 -0.53 -20.04 -7.29
CA PRO A 228 -1.13 -19.17 -8.30
C PRO A 228 -0.31 -19.06 -9.60
N ALA A 229 1.00 -19.31 -9.56
CA ALA A 229 1.89 -19.16 -10.71
C ALA A 229 2.04 -20.45 -11.54
N ASP A 230 1.50 -21.58 -11.06
CA ASP A 230 1.64 -22.87 -11.73
C ASP A 230 0.62 -23.06 -12.87
N GLY A 231 1.07 -23.65 -13.98
CA GLY A 231 0.26 -23.96 -15.15
C GLY A 231 -0.66 -22.81 -15.61
N ASP A 232 -1.94 -23.13 -15.80
CA ASP A 232 -2.97 -22.17 -16.24
C ASP A 232 -3.70 -21.49 -15.08
N ASN A 233 -3.29 -21.71 -13.82
CA ASN A 233 -4.00 -21.22 -12.62
C ASN A 233 -4.22 -19.70 -12.66
N ARG A 234 -3.16 -18.95 -13.01
CA ARG A 234 -3.22 -17.49 -13.15
C ARG A 234 -4.23 -17.05 -14.22
N ALA A 235 -4.26 -17.74 -15.36
CA ALA A 235 -5.16 -17.41 -16.46
C ALA A 235 -6.62 -17.69 -16.10
N VAL A 236 -6.90 -18.83 -15.49
CA VAL A 236 -8.25 -19.17 -14.98
C VAL A 236 -8.73 -18.14 -13.97
N ARG A 237 -7.85 -17.74 -13.04
CA ARG A 237 -8.17 -16.71 -12.05
C ARG A 237 -8.41 -15.34 -12.67
N ALA A 238 -7.54 -14.92 -13.60
CA ALA A 238 -7.70 -13.66 -14.33
C ALA A 238 -9.04 -13.61 -15.07
N GLN A 239 -9.38 -14.68 -15.80
CA GLN A 239 -10.65 -14.77 -16.53
C GLN A 239 -11.86 -14.65 -15.59
N TYR A 240 -11.82 -15.33 -14.45
CA TYR A 240 -12.90 -15.26 -13.47
C TYR A 240 -13.04 -13.85 -12.87
N LEU A 241 -11.94 -13.18 -12.52
CA LEU A 241 -11.97 -11.81 -11.98
C LEU A 241 -12.46 -10.78 -13.01
N GLU A 242 -12.14 -10.97 -14.30
CA GLU A 242 -12.68 -10.14 -15.37
C GLU A 242 -14.19 -10.33 -15.53
N GLN A 243 -14.65 -11.58 -15.56
CA GLN A 243 -16.09 -11.90 -15.69
C GLN A 243 -16.90 -11.40 -14.50
N THR A 244 -16.37 -11.58 -13.27
CA THR A 244 -17.13 -11.28 -12.05
C THR A 244 -16.96 -9.86 -11.56
N MET A 245 -15.80 -9.22 -11.74
CA MET A 245 -15.50 -7.90 -11.18
C MET A 245 -15.08 -6.87 -12.25
N GLY A 246 -14.91 -7.27 -13.51
CA GLY A 246 -14.45 -6.40 -14.61
C GLY A 246 -12.97 -6.08 -14.59
N ILE A 247 -12.17 -6.73 -13.73
CA ILE A 247 -10.73 -6.49 -13.64
C ILE A 247 -10.07 -7.05 -14.92
N PRO A 248 -9.43 -6.22 -15.77
CA PRO A 248 -8.88 -6.69 -17.03
C PRO A 248 -7.84 -7.78 -16.82
N GLN A 249 -7.97 -8.91 -17.54
CA GLN A 249 -7.08 -10.06 -17.35
C GLN A 249 -5.60 -9.68 -17.48
N ARG A 250 -5.29 -8.87 -18.50
CA ARG A 250 -3.93 -8.38 -18.77
C ARG A 250 -3.37 -7.59 -17.60
N GLU A 251 -4.16 -6.67 -17.05
CA GLU A 251 -3.74 -5.83 -15.93
C GLU A 251 -3.50 -6.66 -14.66
N PHE A 252 -4.39 -7.62 -14.37
CA PHE A 252 -4.23 -8.54 -13.25
C PHE A 252 -2.95 -9.40 -13.37
N ILE A 253 -2.70 -9.95 -14.56
CA ILE A 253 -1.51 -10.79 -14.83
C ILE A 253 -0.23 -9.96 -14.68
N GLU A 254 -0.15 -8.80 -15.34
CA GLU A 254 1.04 -7.93 -15.28
C GLU A 254 1.33 -7.45 -13.84
N ASN A 255 0.29 -7.14 -13.07
CA ASN A 255 0.45 -6.75 -11.67
C ASN A 255 0.90 -7.92 -10.78
N SER A 256 0.32 -9.11 -10.97
CA SER A 256 0.70 -10.34 -10.27
C SER A 256 2.16 -10.71 -10.51
N GLU A 257 2.61 -10.69 -11.76
CA GLU A 257 4.01 -10.99 -12.10
C GLU A 257 4.98 -9.97 -11.51
N ARG A 258 4.60 -8.68 -11.53
CA ARG A 258 5.42 -7.61 -10.98
C ARG A 258 5.59 -7.75 -9.46
N GLN A 259 4.51 -7.99 -8.72
CA GLN A 259 4.57 -8.11 -7.26
C GLN A 259 5.31 -9.39 -6.83
N GLU A 260 5.11 -10.51 -7.54
CA GLU A 260 5.81 -11.77 -7.29
C GLU A 260 7.32 -11.63 -7.53
N LYS A 261 7.74 -10.88 -8.57
CA LYS A 261 9.15 -10.58 -8.80
C LYS A 261 9.77 -9.79 -7.64
N ILE A 262 9.07 -8.79 -7.12
CA ILE A 262 9.53 -8.02 -5.95
C ILE A 262 9.61 -8.92 -4.72
N LEU A 263 8.62 -9.78 -4.51
CA LEU A 263 8.59 -10.74 -3.41
C LEU A 263 9.72 -11.77 -3.52
N ALA A 264 10.04 -12.27 -4.72
CA ALA A 264 11.13 -13.22 -4.95
C ALA A 264 12.51 -12.62 -4.63
N ASP A 265 12.68 -11.31 -4.82
CA ASP A 265 13.92 -10.58 -4.50
C ASP A 265 14.01 -10.16 -3.01
N PHE A 266 13.21 -10.73 -2.11
CA PHE A 266 13.14 -10.27 -0.72
C PHE A 266 14.44 -10.38 0.08
N HIS A 267 15.38 -11.25 -0.32
CA HIS A 267 16.69 -11.39 0.36
C HIS A 267 17.55 -10.14 0.33
N LYS A 268 17.23 -9.16 -0.53
CA LYS A 268 17.91 -7.87 -0.55
C LYS A 268 17.56 -6.97 0.65
N TYR A 269 16.53 -7.34 1.42
CA TYR A 269 16.10 -6.63 2.63
C TYR A 269 16.56 -7.40 3.89
N GLU A 270 16.91 -6.69 4.97
CA GLU A 270 17.14 -7.29 6.30
C GLU A 270 15.84 -7.67 6.98
N GLU A 271 14.72 -7.03 6.65
CA GLU A 271 13.41 -7.32 7.24
C GLU A 271 12.28 -7.16 6.22
N VAL A 272 11.33 -8.09 6.24
CA VAL A 272 10.03 -7.97 5.58
C VAL A 272 8.98 -7.78 6.66
N VAL A 273 8.19 -6.71 6.59
CA VAL A 273 7.09 -6.44 7.52
C VAL A 273 5.77 -6.56 6.78
N LEU A 274 4.96 -7.52 7.23
CA LEU A 274 3.60 -7.76 6.76
C LEU A 274 2.62 -6.88 7.55
N TRP A 275 1.80 -6.08 6.88
CA TRP A 275 0.74 -5.26 7.49
C TRP A 275 -0.62 -5.79 7.08
N PHE A 276 -1.31 -6.42 8.03
CA PHE A 276 -2.57 -7.10 7.79
C PHE A 276 -3.58 -6.84 8.91
N GLU A 277 -4.82 -7.24 8.66
CA GLU A 277 -5.97 -6.91 9.47
C GLU A 277 -6.75 -8.16 9.86
N HIS A 278 -7.68 -8.02 10.79
CA HIS A 278 -8.45 -9.13 11.35
C HIS A 278 -9.42 -9.85 10.39
N ASP A 279 -9.79 -9.25 9.27
CA ASP A 279 -10.85 -9.77 8.41
C ASP A 279 -10.39 -10.85 7.42
N LEU A 280 -11.34 -11.53 6.77
CA LEU A 280 -11.09 -12.62 5.82
C LEU A 280 -10.27 -12.17 4.61
N PHE A 281 -10.44 -10.95 4.13
CA PHE A 281 -9.69 -10.45 2.99
C PHE A 281 -8.20 -10.42 3.34
N ASP A 282 -7.86 -9.86 4.48
CA ASP A 282 -6.49 -9.80 4.99
C ASP A 282 -5.94 -11.16 5.42
N GLN A 283 -6.73 -11.96 6.15
CA GLN A 283 -6.26 -13.26 6.65
C GLN A 283 -5.99 -14.26 5.52
N THR A 284 -6.72 -14.20 4.39
CA THR A 284 -6.41 -15.05 3.23
C THR A 284 -5.10 -14.66 2.56
N MET A 285 -4.80 -13.36 2.41
CA MET A 285 -3.51 -12.88 1.91
C MET A 285 -2.36 -13.21 2.85
N LEU A 286 -2.56 -13.00 4.16
CA LEU A 286 -1.55 -13.32 5.16
C LEU A 286 -1.21 -14.81 5.13
N SER A 287 -2.22 -15.69 5.09
CA SER A 287 -2.01 -17.14 4.96
C SER A 287 -1.23 -17.50 3.69
N TYR A 288 -1.54 -16.89 2.54
CA TYR A 288 -0.76 -17.09 1.31
C TYR A 288 0.71 -16.68 1.48
N LEU A 289 0.97 -15.48 2.00
CA LEU A 289 2.34 -14.99 2.16
C LEU A 289 3.12 -15.84 3.16
N LEU A 290 2.50 -16.27 4.26
CA LEU A 290 3.14 -17.18 5.22
C LEU A 290 3.42 -18.56 4.61
N HIS A 291 2.49 -19.09 3.80
CA HIS A 291 2.73 -20.31 3.02
C HIS A 291 3.89 -20.15 2.02
N TRP A 292 3.97 -19.00 1.35
CA TRP A 292 5.06 -18.72 0.43
C TRP A 292 6.40 -18.62 1.15
N PHE A 293 6.46 -17.89 2.27
CA PHE A 293 7.66 -17.73 3.09
C PHE A 293 8.08 -19.02 3.79
N SER A 294 7.16 -19.92 4.17
CA SER A 294 7.50 -21.20 4.80
C SER A 294 8.30 -22.12 3.86
N LYS A 295 8.17 -21.91 2.54
CA LYS A 295 8.94 -22.60 1.49
C LYS A 295 10.30 -21.95 1.19
N GLN A 296 10.57 -20.74 1.71
CA GLN A 296 11.81 -20.02 1.44
C GLN A 296 12.88 -20.27 2.50
N LYS A 297 14.14 -20.09 2.10
CA LYS A 297 15.25 -19.98 3.05
C LYS A 297 15.41 -18.52 3.46
N MET A 298 15.17 -18.18 4.71
CA MET A 298 15.20 -16.77 5.17
C MET A 298 16.59 -16.12 5.20
N LEU A 299 17.68 -16.93 5.24
CA LEU A 299 19.07 -16.45 5.35
C LEU A 299 19.23 -15.42 6.48
N THR A 300 19.47 -14.16 6.16
CA THR A 300 19.62 -13.05 7.11
C THR A 300 18.37 -12.19 7.26
N THR A 301 17.39 -12.36 6.36
CA THR A 301 16.16 -11.56 6.33
C THR A 301 15.20 -12.02 7.43
N LYS A 302 14.74 -11.07 8.23
CA LYS A 302 13.69 -11.27 9.23
C LYS A 302 12.32 -11.13 8.60
N LEU A 303 11.32 -11.80 9.16
CA LEU A 303 9.93 -11.63 8.79
C LEU A 303 9.17 -11.16 10.03
N SER A 304 8.39 -10.11 9.89
CA SER A 304 7.63 -9.48 10.98
C SER A 304 6.20 -9.21 10.55
N LEU A 305 5.29 -9.15 11.53
CA LEU A 305 3.87 -8.96 11.34
C LEU A 305 3.35 -7.85 12.23
N LEU A 306 2.70 -6.86 11.61
CA LEU A 306 1.71 -6.02 12.26
C LEU A 306 0.33 -6.56 11.87
N CYS A 307 -0.41 -7.08 12.83
CA CYS A 307 -1.77 -7.56 12.62
C CYS A 307 -2.69 -7.03 13.71
N ILE A 308 -3.71 -6.25 13.34
CA ILE A 308 -4.63 -5.61 14.29
C ILE A 308 -6.09 -5.79 13.88
N GLY A 309 -6.97 -5.84 14.90
CA GLY A 309 -8.42 -5.88 14.73
C GLY A 309 -9.15 -4.74 15.44
N GLU A 310 -8.41 -3.86 16.11
CA GLU A 310 -8.95 -2.73 16.86
C GLU A 310 -7.95 -1.59 16.92
N TYR A 311 -8.45 -0.37 17.13
CA TYR A 311 -7.63 0.80 17.39
C TYR A 311 -8.30 1.70 18.44
N PRO A 312 -7.56 2.22 19.44
CA PRO A 312 -8.13 3.05 20.50
C PRO A 312 -8.96 4.23 19.97
N GLY A 313 -10.21 4.34 20.44
CA GLY A 313 -11.13 5.42 20.07
C GLY A 313 -11.94 5.16 18.78
N ILE A 314 -11.74 4.02 18.10
CA ILE A 314 -12.55 3.62 16.95
C ILE A 314 -13.52 2.51 17.38
N LYS A 315 -14.83 2.82 17.38
CA LYS A 315 -15.88 1.89 17.85
C LYS A 315 -16.05 0.66 16.94
N LEU A 316 -15.91 0.84 15.63
CA LEU A 316 -15.95 -0.23 14.63
C LEU A 316 -14.71 -0.10 13.75
N PHE A 317 -13.71 -0.94 14.02
CA PHE A 317 -12.46 -0.91 13.28
C PHE A 317 -12.60 -1.67 11.96
N ARG A 318 -12.69 -0.97 10.83
CA ARG A 318 -12.79 -1.58 9.50
C ARG A 318 -11.45 -1.88 8.86
N GLY A 319 -10.43 -1.11 9.25
CA GLY A 319 -9.09 -1.43 8.84
C GLY A 319 -8.04 -0.32 9.04
N LEU A 320 -6.87 -0.45 8.44
CA LEU A 320 -5.77 0.51 8.44
C LEU A 320 -6.11 1.68 7.51
N GLY A 321 -6.91 1.42 6.47
CA GLY A 321 -7.38 2.41 5.51
C GLY A 321 -8.18 3.57 6.14
N GLN A 322 -8.83 3.37 7.29
CA GLN A 322 -9.57 4.43 8.02
C GLN A 322 -8.69 5.26 8.96
N LEU A 323 -7.48 4.79 9.31
CA LEU A 323 -6.61 5.52 10.26
C LEU A 323 -6.06 6.80 9.64
N SER A 324 -5.95 7.88 10.42
CA SER A 324 -5.20 9.06 10.00
C SER A 324 -3.71 8.74 9.86
N ILE A 325 -2.95 9.64 9.23
CA ILE A 325 -1.48 9.49 9.12
C ILE A 325 -0.87 9.46 10.53
N GLU A 326 -1.30 10.35 11.41
CA GLU A 326 -0.81 10.43 12.79
C GLU A 326 -1.13 9.16 13.59
N GLN A 327 -2.33 8.60 13.40
CA GLN A 327 -2.72 7.33 14.04
C GLN A 327 -1.90 6.15 13.51
N MET A 328 -1.60 6.12 12.21
CA MET A 328 -0.81 5.05 11.62
C MET A 328 0.68 5.17 11.95
N GLU A 329 1.20 6.39 12.18
CA GLU A 329 2.54 6.60 12.75
C GLU A 329 2.72 5.92 14.12
N THR A 330 1.68 5.80 14.93
CA THR A 330 1.79 5.11 16.24
C THR A 330 1.97 3.60 16.14
N LEU A 331 1.68 3.00 14.98
CA LEU A 331 1.82 1.57 14.73
C LEU A 331 3.21 1.20 14.20
N SER A 332 3.98 2.19 13.73
CA SER A 332 5.31 1.94 13.23
C SER A 332 6.23 1.44 14.35
N GLY A 333 6.86 0.28 14.14
CA GLY A 333 7.74 -0.38 15.09
C GLY A 333 7.04 -1.28 16.11
N THR A 334 5.71 -1.42 16.05
CA THR A 334 4.96 -2.31 16.96
C THR A 334 4.75 -3.72 16.39
N TRP A 335 5.29 -4.01 15.20
CA TRP A 335 5.24 -5.34 14.59
C TRP A 335 6.06 -6.36 15.38
N LYS A 336 5.66 -7.62 15.30
CA LYS A 336 6.28 -8.74 16.01
C LYS A 336 6.98 -9.66 15.03
N LEU A 337 8.10 -10.25 15.45
CA LEU A 337 8.80 -11.24 14.65
C LEU A 337 7.91 -12.47 14.41
N ILE A 338 7.81 -12.91 13.16
CA ILE A 338 7.18 -14.17 12.76
C ILE A 338 8.13 -15.32 13.05
N GLY A 339 7.66 -16.31 13.81
CA GLY A 339 8.39 -17.54 14.11
C GLY A 339 7.87 -18.75 13.32
N ALA A 340 8.38 -19.92 13.68
CA ALA A 340 8.00 -21.18 13.04
C ALA A 340 6.51 -21.51 13.24
N LYS A 341 5.92 -21.16 14.39
CA LYS A 341 4.51 -21.46 14.70
C LYS A 341 3.55 -20.65 13.80
N GLU A 342 3.83 -19.36 13.60
CA GLU A 342 3.04 -18.51 12.71
C GLU A 342 3.12 -19.00 11.25
N LEU A 343 4.32 -19.38 10.78
CA LEU A 343 4.52 -19.96 9.45
C LEU A 343 3.77 -21.28 9.28
N GLU A 344 3.85 -22.19 10.26
CA GLU A 344 3.16 -23.48 10.24
C GLU A 344 1.63 -23.30 10.20
N VAL A 345 1.08 -22.44 11.06
CA VAL A 345 -0.35 -22.15 11.09
C VAL A 345 -0.80 -21.48 9.80
N GLY A 346 -0.06 -20.49 9.29
CA GLY A 346 -0.35 -19.80 8.04
C GLY A 346 -0.34 -20.75 6.83
N GLN A 347 0.68 -21.60 6.73
CA GLN A 347 0.79 -22.63 5.70
C GLN A 347 -0.39 -23.60 5.74
N ALA A 348 -0.69 -24.17 6.91
CA ALA A 348 -1.74 -25.17 7.06
C ALA A 348 -3.13 -24.60 6.76
N LEU A 349 -3.38 -23.33 7.13
CA LEU A 349 -4.62 -22.62 6.78
C LEU A 349 -4.73 -22.38 5.28
N TRP A 350 -3.65 -21.93 4.63
CA TRP A 350 -3.64 -21.73 3.18
C TRP A 350 -3.93 -23.03 2.43
N GLU A 351 -3.20 -24.11 2.74
CA GLU A 351 -3.38 -25.42 2.11
C GLU A 351 -4.80 -25.97 2.31
N ALA A 352 -5.38 -25.77 3.49
CA ALA A 352 -6.75 -26.18 3.77
C ALA A 352 -7.79 -25.31 3.03
N TYR A 353 -7.56 -24.00 2.93
CA TYR A 353 -8.43 -23.03 2.26
C TYR A 353 -8.51 -23.24 0.75
N VAL A 354 -7.38 -23.55 0.11
CA VAL A 354 -7.29 -23.79 -1.34
C VAL A 354 -7.56 -25.24 -1.73
N SER A 355 -7.91 -26.09 -0.77
CA SER A 355 -8.28 -27.48 -1.04
C SER A 355 -9.67 -27.55 -1.69
N PRO A 356 -9.88 -28.45 -2.66
CA PRO A 356 -11.23 -28.77 -3.14
C PRO A 356 -12.07 -29.53 -2.10
N ASN A 357 -11.46 -29.98 -0.99
CA ASN A 357 -12.17 -30.56 0.14
C ASN A 357 -12.27 -29.54 1.30
N PRO A 358 -13.44 -28.89 1.51
CA PRO A 358 -13.60 -27.89 2.58
C PRO A 358 -13.61 -28.48 4.00
N GLU A 359 -13.70 -29.80 4.15
CA GLU A 359 -13.51 -30.44 5.46
C GLU A 359 -12.12 -30.20 6.01
N LEU A 360 -11.10 -30.07 5.16
CA LEU A 360 -9.74 -29.80 5.63
C LEU A 360 -9.68 -28.47 6.36
N LEU A 361 -10.38 -27.43 5.85
CA LEU A 361 -10.47 -26.15 6.54
C LEU A 361 -11.28 -26.29 7.84
N SER A 362 -12.41 -26.99 7.81
CA SER A 362 -13.23 -27.22 9.01
C SER A 362 -12.44 -27.94 10.11
N GLN A 363 -11.70 -28.99 9.76
CA GLN A 363 -10.82 -29.74 10.67
C GLN A 363 -9.67 -28.87 11.17
N ARG A 364 -9.04 -28.08 10.29
CA ARG A 364 -7.97 -27.16 10.69
C ARG A 364 -8.45 -26.15 11.74
N LEU A 365 -9.67 -25.65 11.64
CA LEU A 365 -10.24 -24.72 12.61
C LEU A 365 -10.53 -25.34 13.98
N THR A 366 -10.53 -26.68 14.09
CA THR A 366 -10.62 -27.37 15.40
C THR A 366 -9.30 -27.44 16.16
N THR A 367 -8.20 -27.04 15.52
CA THR A 367 -6.85 -27.06 16.10
C THR A 367 -6.40 -25.67 16.53
N ASP A 368 -5.30 -25.60 17.28
CA ASP A 368 -4.76 -24.32 17.77
C ASP A 368 -4.31 -23.41 16.61
N THR A 369 -4.94 -22.24 16.54
CA THR A 369 -4.64 -21.15 15.58
C THR A 369 -4.15 -19.89 16.29
N SER A 370 -3.90 -19.93 17.60
CA SER A 370 -3.56 -18.76 18.44
C SER A 370 -2.32 -17.97 17.99
N ALA A 371 -1.44 -18.56 17.20
CA ALA A 371 -0.30 -17.86 16.58
C ALA A 371 -0.76 -16.76 15.59
N LEU A 372 -1.92 -16.96 14.95
CA LEU A 372 -2.60 -15.99 14.08
C LEU A 372 -3.99 -15.73 14.66
N PRO A 373 -4.12 -14.80 15.63
CA PRO A 373 -5.28 -14.71 16.51
C PRO A 373 -6.61 -14.40 15.79
N PHE A 374 -6.57 -13.79 14.61
CA PHE A 374 -7.78 -13.46 13.84
C PHE A 374 -8.15 -14.52 12.80
N ALA A 375 -7.26 -15.46 12.51
CA ALA A 375 -7.44 -16.41 11.42
C ALA A 375 -8.64 -17.34 11.65
N HIS A 376 -8.84 -17.80 12.89
CA HIS A 376 -9.95 -18.70 13.21
C HIS A 376 -11.30 -18.09 12.81
N ASP A 377 -11.57 -16.87 13.28
CA ASP A 377 -12.87 -16.22 13.08
C ASP A 377 -13.06 -15.80 11.61
N ALA A 378 -11.99 -15.34 10.95
CA ALA A 378 -11.99 -15.04 9.53
C ALA A 378 -12.35 -16.27 8.68
N PHE A 379 -11.65 -17.40 8.86
CA PHE A 379 -11.92 -18.62 8.09
C PHE A 379 -13.23 -19.30 8.50
N ARG A 380 -13.69 -19.14 9.74
CA ARG A 380 -15.05 -19.56 10.12
C ARG A 380 -16.11 -18.71 9.41
N ALA A 381 -15.89 -17.40 9.30
CA ALA A 381 -16.75 -16.52 8.52
C ALA A 381 -16.76 -16.90 7.03
N HIS A 382 -15.62 -17.35 6.47
CA HIS A 382 -15.58 -17.93 5.12
C HIS A 382 -16.53 -19.11 4.97
N LEU A 383 -16.54 -20.07 5.89
CA LEU A 383 -17.43 -21.23 5.82
C LEU A 383 -18.92 -20.84 5.83
N SER A 384 -19.28 -19.75 6.51
CA SER A 384 -20.67 -19.25 6.50
C SER A 384 -21.13 -18.66 5.17
N ARG A 385 -20.21 -18.45 4.22
CA ARG A 385 -20.55 -18.02 2.84
C ARG A 385 -21.07 -19.16 1.98
N PHE A 386 -20.84 -20.42 2.37
CA PHE A 386 -21.40 -21.56 1.65
C PHE A 386 -22.94 -21.54 1.71
N PRO A 387 -23.63 -22.04 0.68
CA PRO A 387 -25.10 -22.14 0.68
C PRO A 387 -25.64 -22.80 1.94
N SER A 388 -26.60 -22.18 2.60
CA SER A 388 -27.17 -22.70 3.83
C SER A 388 -27.97 -23.99 3.60
N THR A 389 -28.07 -24.83 4.63
CA THR A 389 -29.00 -25.98 4.65
C THR A 389 -30.46 -25.57 4.76
N THR A 390 -30.74 -24.32 5.13
CA THR A 390 -32.10 -23.80 5.36
C THR A 390 -32.76 -23.35 4.06
N ASN A 391 -32.08 -22.51 3.27
CA ASN A 391 -32.67 -21.85 2.10
C ASN A 391 -31.68 -21.66 0.94
N GLY A 392 -30.48 -22.25 1.04
CA GLY A 392 -29.46 -22.18 -0.01
C GLY A 392 -28.75 -20.83 -0.13
N LEU A 393 -29.00 -19.86 0.75
CA LEU A 393 -28.27 -18.59 0.75
C LEU A 393 -26.95 -18.70 1.52
N GLY A 394 -25.89 -18.06 1.02
CA GLY A 394 -24.72 -17.74 1.84
C GLY A 394 -25.03 -16.58 2.79
N ILE A 395 -24.16 -16.35 3.78
CA ILE A 395 -24.42 -15.32 4.80
C ILE A 395 -24.58 -13.91 4.20
N VAL A 396 -23.86 -13.57 3.14
CA VAL A 396 -23.93 -12.23 2.54
C VAL A 396 -25.28 -12.02 1.84
N GLU A 397 -25.73 -13.02 1.10
CA GLU A 397 -27.05 -13.01 0.46
C GLU A 397 -28.17 -12.97 1.52
N GLN A 398 -28.06 -13.78 2.58
CA GLN A 398 -29.03 -13.82 3.67
C GLN A 398 -29.21 -12.44 4.32
N ILE A 399 -28.11 -11.84 4.81
CA ILE A 399 -28.16 -10.53 5.48
C ILE A 399 -28.63 -9.43 4.51
N THR A 400 -28.24 -9.50 3.24
CA THR A 400 -28.72 -8.54 2.22
C THR A 400 -30.24 -8.60 2.07
N LEU A 401 -30.82 -9.80 1.96
CA LEU A 401 -32.27 -9.97 1.82
C LEU A 401 -33.03 -9.54 3.09
N GLU A 402 -32.49 -9.83 4.28
CA GLU A 402 -33.02 -9.39 5.57
C GLU A 402 -33.06 -7.86 5.68
N MET A 403 -31.97 -7.16 5.34
CA MET A 403 -31.95 -5.69 5.37
C MET A 403 -32.93 -5.06 4.39
N ILE A 404 -33.13 -5.66 3.21
CA ILE A 404 -34.16 -5.21 2.26
C ILE A 404 -35.56 -5.45 2.82
N HIS A 405 -35.78 -6.58 3.49
CA HIS A 405 -37.04 -6.88 4.18
C HIS A 405 -37.35 -5.86 5.28
N GLU A 406 -36.32 -5.40 6.00
CA GLU A 406 -36.39 -4.37 7.04
C GLU A 406 -36.52 -2.93 6.48
N GLY A 407 -36.40 -2.76 5.16
CA GLY A 407 -36.69 -1.50 4.46
C GLY A 407 -35.48 -0.75 3.91
N ILE A 408 -34.26 -1.29 4.02
CA ILE A 408 -33.07 -0.70 3.39
C ILE A 408 -33.05 -1.10 1.92
N LYS A 409 -33.31 -0.15 1.01
CA LYS A 409 -33.48 -0.45 -0.43
C LYS A 409 -32.35 0.06 -1.31
N SER A 410 -31.55 1.02 -0.83
CA SER A 410 -30.45 1.58 -1.63
C SER A 410 -29.26 0.61 -1.66
N PRO A 411 -28.68 0.29 -2.82
CA PRO A 411 -27.48 -0.55 -2.90
C PRO A 411 -26.31 -0.03 -2.08
N TYR A 412 -26.12 1.29 -2.01
CA TYR A 412 -25.05 1.89 -1.23
C TYR A 412 -25.29 1.76 0.28
N GLU A 413 -26.52 1.98 0.73
CA GLU A 413 -26.86 1.77 2.14
C GLU A 413 -26.77 0.29 2.52
N LEU A 414 -27.14 -0.62 1.62
CA LEU A 414 -26.96 -2.05 1.82
C LEU A 414 -25.48 -2.41 1.93
N PHE A 415 -24.63 -1.97 1.00
CA PHE A 415 -23.18 -2.20 1.07
C PHE A 415 -22.60 -1.76 2.41
N LYS A 416 -23.00 -0.57 2.87
CA LYS A 416 -22.58 -0.04 4.17
C LYS A 416 -23.09 -0.94 5.30
N ASN A 417 -24.40 -1.13 5.46
CA ASN A 417 -24.95 -1.84 6.61
C ASN A 417 -24.55 -3.33 6.64
N VAL A 418 -24.57 -4.01 5.50
CA VAL A 418 -24.08 -5.40 5.36
C VAL A 418 -22.59 -5.45 5.69
N GLY A 419 -21.80 -4.50 5.19
CA GLY A 419 -20.37 -4.39 5.51
C GLY A 419 -20.09 -4.11 6.98
N ASP A 420 -20.96 -3.39 7.69
CA ASP A 420 -20.85 -3.18 9.15
C ASP A 420 -21.11 -4.47 9.92
N GLN A 421 -22.18 -5.18 9.55
CA GLN A 421 -22.58 -6.42 10.22
C GLN A 421 -21.62 -7.57 9.92
N LEU A 422 -21.12 -7.66 8.69
CA LEU A 422 -20.21 -8.69 8.21
C LEU A 422 -18.79 -8.15 8.01
N HIS A 423 -18.36 -7.19 8.84
CA HIS A 423 -17.03 -6.56 8.75
C HIS A 423 -15.88 -7.58 8.78
N ILE A 424 -16.08 -8.71 9.48
CA ILE A 424 -15.13 -9.84 9.51
C ILE A 424 -14.81 -10.42 8.13
N LEU A 425 -15.62 -10.16 7.09
CA LEU A 425 -15.36 -10.61 5.73
C LEU A 425 -14.40 -9.69 4.96
N GLY A 426 -14.20 -8.44 5.38
CA GLY A 426 -13.34 -7.48 4.67
C GLY A 426 -13.79 -7.21 3.23
N MET A 427 -15.09 -7.38 2.95
CA MET A 427 -15.62 -7.41 1.60
C MET A 427 -15.58 -6.03 0.93
N GLY A 428 -14.94 -5.97 -0.25
CA GLY A 428 -14.93 -4.78 -1.09
C GLY A 428 -16.26 -4.54 -1.82
N ASP A 429 -16.41 -3.34 -2.36
CA ASP A 429 -17.60 -2.93 -3.11
C ASP A 429 -17.81 -3.77 -4.39
N LEU A 430 -16.77 -4.01 -5.18
CA LEU A 430 -16.83 -4.85 -6.38
C LEU A 430 -17.32 -6.28 -6.09
N GLN A 431 -16.90 -6.86 -4.95
CA GLN A 431 -17.38 -8.18 -4.51
C GLN A 431 -18.88 -8.11 -4.18
N TYR A 432 -19.31 -7.05 -3.50
CA TYR A 432 -20.72 -6.87 -3.17
C TYR A 432 -21.61 -6.59 -4.39
N TRP A 433 -21.14 -5.78 -5.34
CA TRP A 433 -21.82 -5.51 -6.61
C TRP A 433 -21.97 -6.77 -7.46
N HIS A 434 -21.00 -7.68 -7.42
CA HIS A 434 -21.14 -9.00 -8.03
C HIS A 434 -22.26 -9.83 -7.37
N ILE A 435 -22.33 -9.84 -6.03
CA ILE A 435 -23.40 -10.52 -5.29
C ILE A 435 -24.77 -9.94 -5.64
N LEU A 436 -24.92 -8.62 -5.65
CA LEU A 436 -26.20 -7.99 -6.03
C LEU A 436 -26.60 -8.32 -7.46
N ARG A 437 -25.66 -8.33 -8.42
CA ARG A 437 -25.93 -8.77 -9.81
C ARG A 437 -26.51 -10.17 -9.86
N LYS A 438 -25.92 -11.12 -9.12
CA LYS A 438 -26.44 -12.50 -9.06
C LYS A 438 -27.85 -12.57 -8.49
N LEU A 439 -28.17 -11.72 -7.51
CA LEU A 439 -29.49 -11.72 -6.87
C LEU A 439 -30.57 -11.10 -7.77
N VAL A 440 -30.21 -10.25 -8.74
CA VAL A 440 -31.17 -9.60 -9.65
C VAL A 440 -31.23 -10.22 -11.06
N GLN A 441 -30.20 -10.98 -11.46
CA GLN A 441 -30.08 -11.59 -12.79
C GLN A 441 -30.44 -13.08 -12.78
N GLY A 442 -30.59 -13.66 -13.97
CA GLY A 442 -30.86 -15.08 -14.17
C GLY A 442 -32.35 -15.44 -14.16
N PRO A 443 -32.68 -16.74 -14.28
CA PRO A 443 -34.06 -17.21 -14.38
C PRO A 443 -34.82 -17.18 -13.04
N TYR A 444 -34.13 -17.15 -11.90
CA TYR A 444 -34.72 -17.15 -10.56
C TYR A 444 -34.18 -16.01 -9.68
N PRO A 445 -34.43 -14.74 -10.06
CA PRO A 445 -33.93 -13.59 -9.30
C PRO A 445 -34.66 -13.45 -7.96
N LEU A 446 -33.90 -13.15 -6.91
CA LEU A 446 -34.43 -12.87 -5.57
C LEU A 446 -34.75 -11.39 -5.36
N LEU A 447 -34.15 -10.52 -6.17
CA LEU A 447 -34.31 -9.07 -6.13
C LEU A 447 -34.74 -8.52 -7.49
N GLN A 448 -35.42 -7.38 -7.47
CA GLN A 448 -35.72 -6.55 -8.64
C GLN A 448 -35.19 -5.13 -8.42
N THR A 449 -34.63 -4.53 -9.47
CA THR A 449 -34.15 -3.16 -9.45
C THR A 449 -35.22 -2.20 -9.97
N HIS A 450 -35.27 -0.99 -9.39
CA HIS A 450 -36.02 0.14 -9.89
C HIS A 450 -35.07 1.32 -10.04
N GLY A 451 -35.06 1.99 -11.19
CA GLY A 451 -34.20 3.16 -11.44
C GLY A 451 -32.72 2.86 -11.75
N CYS A 452 -32.34 1.58 -11.86
CA CYS A 452 -30.99 1.12 -12.22
C CYS A 452 -31.05 -0.22 -12.95
N ASN A 453 -30.14 -0.40 -13.92
CA ASN A 453 -30.10 -1.61 -14.75
C ASN A 453 -28.80 -2.41 -14.60
N GLU A 454 -27.75 -1.79 -14.05
CA GLU A 454 -26.41 -2.38 -13.94
C GLU A 454 -25.76 -1.96 -12.62
N PHE A 455 -24.79 -2.76 -12.17
CA PHE A 455 -23.96 -2.46 -11.00
C PHE A 455 -22.52 -2.24 -11.46
N PRO A 456 -21.76 -1.34 -10.78
CA PRO A 456 -20.41 -1.00 -11.17
C PRO A 456 -19.47 -2.21 -11.20
N VAL A 457 -18.60 -2.24 -12.20
CA VAL A 457 -17.41 -3.08 -12.28
C VAL A 457 -16.14 -2.23 -12.23
N TYR A 458 -14.98 -2.89 -12.26
CA TYR A 458 -13.68 -2.20 -12.25
C TYR A 458 -13.58 -1.15 -13.36
N ASN A 459 -13.03 0.02 -13.02
CA ASN A 459 -12.91 1.21 -13.87
C ASN A 459 -14.21 1.89 -14.32
N ASP A 460 -15.39 1.45 -13.85
CA ASP A 460 -16.60 2.22 -14.07
C ASP A 460 -16.52 3.57 -13.35
N SER A 461 -16.98 4.62 -14.02
CA SER A 461 -17.25 5.89 -13.34
C SER A 461 -18.29 5.66 -12.25
N VAL A 462 -18.05 6.16 -11.04
CA VAL A 462 -18.94 6.00 -9.87
C VAL A 462 -20.39 6.28 -10.28
N ILE A 463 -21.18 5.21 -10.44
CA ILE A 463 -22.61 5.32 -10.75
C ILE A 463 -23.28 5.86 -9.49
N GLN A 464 -24.04 6.94 -9.64
CA GLN A 464 -24.89 7.40 -8.55
C GLN A 464 -26.09 6.46 -8.44
N PHE A 465 -26.13 5.62 -7.41
CA PHE A 465 -27.32 4.84 -7.03
C PHE A 465 -28.47 5.71 -6.51
N LYS A 466 -28.50 7.01 -6.86
CA LYS A 466 -29.37 8.02 -6.25
C LYS A 466 -30.86 7.67 -6.38
N ASP A 467 -31.24 7.08 -7.50
CA ASP A 467 -32.61 6.68 -7.80
C ASP A 467 -32.78 5.15 -7.87
N CYS A 468 -31.79 4.39 -7.40
CA CYS A 468 -31.77 2.93 -7.47
C CYS A 468 -32.35 2.32 -6.19
N GLU A 469 -33.45 1.57 -6.32
CA GLU A 469 -34.05 0.79 -5.23
C GLU A 469 -34.08 -0.70 -5.56
N LEU A 470 -33.76 -1.52 -4.55
CA LEU A 470 -33.88 -2.97 -4.57
C LEU A 470 -35.12 -3.43 -3.80
N VAL A 471 -35.87 -4.35 -4.39
CA VAL A 471 -37.08 -4.91 -3.79
C VAL A 471 -37.06 -6.43 -3.92
N LEU A 472 -37.50 -7.14 -2.88
CA LEU A 472 -37.65 -8.60 -2.90
C LEU A 472 -38.67 -9.04 -3.95
N THR A 473 -38.32 -10.04 -4.75
CA THR A 473 -39.30 -10.78 -5.56
C THR A 473 -40.17 -11.67 -4.68
N GLU A 474 -41.25 -12.23 -5.23
CA GLU A 474 -42.03 -13.27 -4.51
C GLU A 474 -41.15 -14.49 -4.16
N LEU A 475 -40.20 -14.85 -5.04
CA LEU A 475 -39.22 -15.87 -4.72
C LEU A 475 -38.30 -15.44 -3.58
N GLY A 476 -37.78 -14.20 -3.61
CA GLY A 476 -36.94 -13.65 -2.53
C GLY A 476 -37.64 -13.70 -1.16
N LYS A 477 -38.93 -13.35 -1.11
CA LYS A 477 -39.76 -13.46 0.10
C LYS A 477 -39.97 -14.91 0.54
N SER A 478 -40.08 -15.86 -0.39
CA SER A 478 -40.24 -17.28 -0.05
C SER A 478 -38.95 -17.91 0.46
N VAL A 479 -37.80 -17.52 -0.11
CA VAL A 479 -36.46 -18.00 0.27
C VAL A 479 -36.07 -17.48 1.67
N ILE A 480 -36.31 -16.20 1.97
CA ILE A 480 -35.95 -15.65 3.29
C ILE A 480 -36.73 -16.31 4.43
N THR A 481 -37.98 -16.73 4.19
CA THR A 481 -38.79 -17.46 5.18
C THR A 481 -38.49 -18.96 5.22
N GLY A 482 -37.54 -19.46 4.42
CA GLY A 482 -37.17 -20.88 4.36
C GLY A 482 -38.18 -21.80 3.68
N ASN A 483 -39.14 -21.25 2.93
CA ASN A 483 -40.12 -22.05 2.19
C ASN A 483 -39.55 -22.59 0.87
N GLU A 484 -38.52 -21.94 0.35
CA GLU A 484 -37.85 -22.31 -0.90
C GLU A 484 -36.33 -22.29 -0.72
N ASP A 485 -35.66 -23.15 -1.46
CA ASP A 485 -34.20 -23.25 -1.50
C ASP A 485 -33.70 -22.67 -2.81
N TRP A 486 -32.98 -21.55 -2.74
CA TRP A 486 -32.56 -20.83 -3.94
C TRP A 486 -31.62 -21.66 -4.81
N VAL A 487 -30.70 -22.39 -4.20
CA VAL A 487 -29.73 -23.21 -4.95
C VAL A 487 -30.41 -24.40 -5.63
N GLN A 488 -31.45 -24.98 -5.03
CA GLN A 488 -32.22 -26.04 -5.69
C GLN A 488 -32.98 -25.55 -6.93
N LYS A 489 -33.33 -24.26 -7.01
CA LYS A 489 -33.97 -23.68 -8.20
C LYS A 489 -32.95 -23.14 -9.22
N ASN A 490 -32.01 -22.33 -8.74
CA ASN A 490 -31.11 -21.55 -9.58
C ASN A 490 -29.82 -22.29 -9.93
N GLY A 491 -29.44 -23.28 -9.13
CA GLY A 491 -28.12 -23.89 -9.18
C GLY A 491 -27.06 -23.01 -8.52
N SER A 492 -25.92 -23.63 -8.27
CA SER A 492 -24.67 -22.96 -7.89
C SER A 492 -23.66 -23.11 -9.02
N ASP A 493 -22.83 -22.10 -9.24
CA ASP A 493 -21.61 -22.19 -10.03
C ASP A 493 -20.60 -21.20 -9.44
N GLU A 494 -20.12 -21.52 -8.24
CA GLU A 494 -19.42 -20.55 -7.38
C GLU A 494 -18.18 -21.13 -6.73
N TRP A 495 -17.17 -20.27 -6.57
CA TRP A 495 -15.91 -20.62 -5.94
C TRP A 495 -15.83 -20.08 -4.52
N PHE A 496 -15.42 -20.96 -3.61
CA PHE A 496 -15.13 -20.66 -2.21
C PHE A 496 -13.74 -21.17 -1.90
N GLY A 497 -12.72 -20.31 -2.11
CA GLY A 497 -11.32 -20.73 -2.03
C GLY A 497 -11.02 -21.78 -3.11
N GLY A 498 -10.59 -22.97 -2.68
CA GLY A 498 -10.35 -24.11 -3.57
C GLY A 498 -11.59 -24.90 -3.98
N VAL A 499 -12.75 -24.61 -3.40
CA VAL A 499 -13.98 -25.39 -3.62
C VAL A 499 -14.84 -24.77 -4.70
N HIS A 500 -15.13 -25.54 -5.75
CA HIS A 500 -16.11 -25.16 -6.78
C HIS A 500 -17.43 -25.87 -6.53
N LEU A 501 -18.47 -25.12 -6.19
CA LEU A 501 -19.82 -25.64 -6.01
C LEU A 501 -20.64 -25.46 -7.29
N GLN A 502 -20.98 -26.59 -7.92
CA GLN A 502 -21.72 -26.64 -9.17
C GLN A 502 -23.04 -27.42 -9.05
N GLY A 503 -24.06 -26.98 -9.79
CA GLY A 503 -25.33 -27.67 -9.97
C GLY A 503 -26.39 -27.35 -8.90
N LEU A 504 -27.52 -28.06 -8.98
CA LEU A 504 -28.71 -27.82 -8.15
C LEU A 504 -28.62 -28.42 -6.74
N THR A 505 -27.70 -29.37 -6.56
CA THR A 505 -27.52 -30.12 -5.32
C THR A 505 -26.05 -30.11 -4.93
N PRO A 506 -25.49 -28.96 -4.51
CA PRO A 506 -24.08 -28.91 -4.13
C PRO A 506 -23.83 -29.85 -2.94
N ARG A 507 -22.67 -30.50 -2.99
CA ARG A 507 -22.23 -31.47 -1.97
C ARG A 507 -22.10 -30.85 -0.58
N TRP A 508 -21.67 -29.58 -0.50
CA TRP A 508 -21.36 -28.92 0.76
C TRP A 508 -22.34 -27.80 1.05
N ARG A 509 -22.86 -27.76 2.29
CA ARG A 509 -23.76 -26.72 2.76
C ARG A 509 -23.46 -26.29 4.19
N TRP A 510 -23.64 -25.02 4.48
CA TRP A 510 -23.45 -24.46 5.81
C TRP A 510 -24.71 -24.65 6.66
N ASN A 511 -24.57 -25.20 7.87
CA ASN A 511 -25.66 -25.24 8.82
C ASN A 511 -25.53 -24.06 9.80
N PRO A 512 -26.33 -22.99 9.65
CA PRO A 512 -26.21 -21.80 10.47
C PRO A 512 -26.61 -22.02 11.94
N LEU A 513 -27.41 -23.06 12.25
CA LEU A 513 -27.88 -23.33 13.61
C LEU A 513 -26.78 -23.89 14.51
N VAL A 514 -25.95 -24.77 13.96
CA VAL A 514 -24.84 -25.41 14.70
C VAL A 514 -23.47 -24.82 14.34
N GLY A 515 -23.40 -24.02 13.27
CA GLY A 515 -22.17 -23.37 12.81
C GLY A 515 -21.14 -24.35 12.26
N VAL A 516 -21.58 -25.33 11.45
CA VAL A 516 -20.70 -26.32 10.81
C VAL A 516 -21.05 -26.51 9.34
N LEU A 517 -20.03 -26.84 8.54
CA LEU A 517 -20.24 -27.28 7.16
C LEU A 517 -20.66 -28.76 7.17
N GLN A 518 -21.65 -29.11 6.36
CA GLN A 518 -22.20 -30.45 6.25
C GLN A 518 -22.05 -30.97 4.84
N GLU A 519 -21.62 -32.23 4.73
CA GLU A 519 -21.73 -32.98 3.49
C GLU A 519 -23.19 -33.45 3.33
N ARG A 520 -23.79 -33.17 2.18
CA ARG A 520 -25.07 -33.76 1.84
C ARG A 520 -24.84 -35.23 1.50
N SER A 521 -25.46 -36.13 2.26
CA SER A 521 -25.44 -37.57 1.99
C SER A 521 -25.92 -37.83 0.55
N THR A 522 -25.18 -38.63 -0.21
CA THR A 522 -25.46 -38.97 -1.62
C THR A 522 -26.71 -39.84 -1.83
N GLU A 523 -27.55 -40.03 -0.80
CA GLU A 523 -28.80 -40.77 -0.90
C GLU A 523 -29.97 -39.80 -1.12
N ALA A 524 -30.37 -39.68 -2.38
CA ALA A 524 -31.72 -39.30 -2.80
C ALA A 524 -32.11 -40.12 -4.04
#